data_AF-A0A3D4RLT4-F1
#
_entry.id   AF-A0A3D4RLT4-F1
#
_cell.length_a   1.000
_cell.length_b   1.000
_cell.length_c   1.000
_cell.angle_alpha   90.00
_cell.angle_beta   90.00
_cell.angle_gamma   90.00
#
_symmetry.space_group_name_H-M   'P 1'
#
loop_
_entity.id
_entity.type
_entity.pdbx_description
1 polymer ?
#
loop_
_entity_poly.entity_id
_entity_poly.type
_entity_poly.pdbx_seq_one_letter_code
_entity_poly.pdbx_strand_id
1 'polypeptide(L)'
;ICIHTNSADNKKVAGAETFTLGLDKRESNLDVAMRENSVMMLEDDYRTKYQGFDPNSVESYIMFEFMQDRYIDKSLQFASLVQQQFSGKLQRADRGVRQAAFWVLHKSACPSVLIEMGFISNREEEKFLVSSKGQDAIAQAVYVAFSSYKTALERKETRLLSSPEVEQNTASSVPSVPQKKDNRKQNISSEEETKPVKEVTALENTTANTLSEAKNNNKQTDEETVVKPIFRVQIFSVTVPLKQGDGSFKGLKGCTYTKDGRFYKYMYGEETGYDAIVKLKKQLSQKFPDCFVVAFLGDKQILVRDAVKMINETNTK
;
A
#
# COMPACT_ATOMS: atom_id res chain seq x y z
N ILE A 1 -16.44 6.08 -11.83
CA ILE A 1 -15.64 6.06 -13.07
C ILE A 1 -14.98 7.41 -13.21
N CYS A 2 -13.66 7.45 -13.33
CA CYS A 2 -12.89 8.66 -13.58
C CYS A 2 -12.32 8.58 -15.01
N ILE A 3 -12.42 9.65 -15.79
CA ILE A 3 -12.06 9.67 -17.23
C ILE A 3 -10.93 10.66 -17.44
N HIS A 4 -9.81 10.18 -17.97
CA HIS A 4 -8.58 10.94 -18.17
C HIS A 4 -8.03 10.75 -19.59
N THR A 5 -7.09 11.62 -19.95
CA THR A 5 -6.23 11.47 -21.12
C THR A 5 -4.79 11.68 -20.68
N ASN A 6 -3.93 10.72 -20.99
CA ASN A 6 -2.55 10.71 -20.54
C ASN A 6 -1.67 11.58 -21.45
N SER A 7 -0.43 11.81 -21.05
CA SER A 7 0.60 12.48 -21.82
C SER A 7 1.96 11.86 -21.51
N ALA A 8 2.80 11.74 -22.53
CA ALA A 8 4.16 11.22 -22.40
C ALA A 8 5.13 12.02 -23.29
N ASP A 9 6.37 12.18 -22.83
CA ASP A 9 7.44 12.89 -23.56
C ASP A 9 7.67 12.28 -24.95
N ASN A 10 7.62 10.95 -25.03
CA ASN A 10 7.66 10.24 -26.31
C ASN A 10 6.29 10.32 -26.99
N LYS A 11 6.18 11.21 -27.98
CA LYS A 11 4.97 11.45 -28.80
C LYS A 11 4.49 10.25 -29.64
N LYS A 12 5.25 9.15 -29.67
CA LYS A 12 4.83 7.90 -30.32
C LYS A 12 4.03 6.98 -29.40
N VAL A 13 4.03 7.22 -28.09
CA VAL A 13 3.25 6.42 -27.13
C VAL A 13 1.77 6.55 -27.48
N ALA A 14 1.08 5.41 -27.48
CA ALA A 14 -0.33 5.33 -27.81
C ALA A 14 -0.98 4.19 -27.02
N GLY A 15 -2.31 4.13 -27.05
CA GLY A 15 -3.10 3.10 -26.41
C GLY A 15 -3.85 3.60 -25.19
N ALA A 16 -4.65 2.73 -24.62
CA ALA A 16 -5.48 3.04 -23.47
C ALA A 16 -5.11 2.14 -22.29
N GLU A 17 -5.19 2.69 -21.09
CA GLU A 17 -4.90 2.01 -19.82
C GLU A 17 -6.01 2.28 -18.81
N THR A 18 -6.23 1.33 -17.92
CA THR A 18 -7.23 1.47 -16.86
C THR A 18 -6.57 1.19 -15.53
N PHE A 19 -6.82 2.05 -14.55
CA PHE A 19 -6.27 1.92 -13.23
C PHE A 19 -7.34 1.62 -12.20
N THR A 20 -6.97 0.81 -11.22
CA THR A 20 -7.69 0.63 -9.96
C THR A 20 -6.83 1.15 -8.81
N LEU A 21 -7.45 1.38 -7.65
CA LEU A 21 -6.72 1.78 -6.46
C LEU A 21 -5.75 0.68 -6.02
N GLY A 22 -4.49 1.04 -5.79
CA GLY A 22 -3.51 0.17 -5.16
C GLY A 22 -2.09 0.66 -5.35
N LEU A 23 -1.15 0.14 -4.59
CA LEU A 23 0.28 0.40 -4.80
C LEU A 23 0.88 -0.77 -5.57
N ASP A 24 1.20 -0.56 -6.85
CA ASP A 24 2.10 -1.47 -7.57
C ASP A 24 3.55 -1.18 -7.12
N LYS A 25 4.40 -2.21 -7.06
CA LYS A 25 5.80 -2.08 -6.59
C LYS A 25 6.71 -1.36 -7.60
N ARG A 26 6.17 -0.94 -8.73
CA ARG A 26 6.90 -0.26 -9.81
C ARG A 26 6.89 1.24 -9.59
N GLU A 27 8.07 1.85 -9.53
CA GLU A 27 8.25 3.30 -9.39
C GLU A 27 7.42 4.10 -10.41
N SER A 28 7.30 3.60 -11.65
CA SER A 28 6.54 4.27 -12.72
C SER A 28 5.07 4.51 -12.39
N ASN A 29 4.42 3.65 -11.60
CA ASN A 29 3.02 3.84 -11.24
C ASN A 29 2.87 4.84 -10.08
N LEU A 30 3.88 4.94 -9.21
CA LEU A 30 3.93 5.95 -8.16
C LEU A 30 4.11 7.34 -8.77
N ASP A 31 5.00 7.50 -9.76
CA ASP A 31 5.20 8.78 -10.44
C ASP A 31 3.93 9.28 -11.14
N VAL A 32 3.18 8.36 -11.77
CA VAL A 32 1.88 8.68 -12.36
C VAL A 32 0.88 9.08 -11.28
N ALA A 33 0.80 8.34 -10.16
CA ALA A 33 -0.05 8.70 -9.04
C ALA A 33 0.28 10.09 -8.48
N MET A 34 1.57 10.40 -8.31
CA MET A 34 2.05 11.70 -7.86
C MET A 34 1.67 12.81 -8.83
N ARG A 35 1.82 12.59 -10.14
CA ARG A 35 1.42 13.57 -11.16
C ARG A 35 -0.08 13.82 -11.14
N GLU A 36 -0.91 12.78 -11.19
CA GLU A 36 -2.36 12.92 -11.17
C GLU A 36 -2.86 13.54 -9.85
N ASN A 37 -2.25 13.18 -8.72
CA ASN A 37 -2.58 13.74 -7.42
C ASN A 37 -2.01 15.15 -7.21
N SER A 38 -1.01 15.59 -8.00
CA SER A 38 -0.37 16.91 -7.82
C SER A 38 -1.33 18.08 -8.03
N VAL A 39 -2.36 17.88 -8.85
CA VAL A 39 -3.43 18.88 -9.11
C VAL A 39 -4.16 19.27 -7.82
N MET A 40 -4.20 18.38 -6.81
CA MET A 40 -4.78 18.65 -5.50
C MET A 40 -4.13 19.85 -4.80
N MET A 41 -2.84 20.09 -5.04
CA MET A 41 -2.10 21.19 -4.41
C MET A 41 -2.46 22.57 -4.98
N LEU A 42 -3.20 22.62 -6.10
CA LEU A 42 -3.68 23.85 -6.71
C LEU A 42 -4.96 24.38 -6.07
N GLU A 43 -5.60 23.59 -5.19
CA GLU A 43 -6.81 24.00 -4.49
C GLU A 43 -6.47 24.79 -3.20
N ASP A 44 -7.15 25.91 -2.97
CA ASP A 44 -6.88 26.82 -1.83
C ASP A 44 -7.04 26.14 -0.46
N ASP A 45 -7.91 25.13 -0.36
CA ASP A 45 -8.28 24.43 0.88
C ASP A 45 -7.73 22.99 0.97
N TYR A 46 -6.74 22.63 0.13
CA TYR A 46 -6.23 21.27 -0.02
C TYR A 46 -5.92 20.57 1.32
N ARG A 47 -5.35 21.29 2.28
CA ARG A 47 -4.93 20.75 3.58
C ARG A 47 -6.10 20.22 4.39
N THR A 48 -7.24 20.89 4.32
CA THR A 48 -8.45 20.54 5.07
C THR A 48 -9.27 19.51 4.29
N LYS A 49 -9.40 19.71 2.97
CA LYS A 49 -10.19 18.85 2.08
C LYS A 49 -9.63 17.43 1.94
N TYR A 50 -8.30 17.30 1.99
CA TYR A 50 -7.59 16.04 1.79
C TYR A 50 -7.01 15.44 3.06
N GLN A 51 -7.47 15.88 4.24
CA GLN A 51 -7.14 15.29 5.55
C GLN A 51 -5.62 15.13 5.79
N GLY A 52 -4.82 16.06 5.26
CA GLY A 52 -3.37 15.99 5.39
C GLY A 52 -2.65 15.01 4.46
N PHE A 53 -3.33 14.45 3.45
CA PHE A 53 -2.66 13.74 2.35
C PHE A 53 -1.71 14.70 1.62
N ASP A 54 -0.43 14.33 1.59
CA ASP A 54 0.59 15.02 0.83
C ASP A 54 0.98 14.15 -0.38
N PRO A 55 0.68 14.57 -1.61
CA PRO A 55 0.98 13.79 -2.82
C PRO A 55 2.48 13.60 -3.05
N ASN A 56 3.34 14.29 -2.30
CA ASN A 56 4.80 14.13 -2.34
C ASN A 56 5.37 13.30 -1.19
N SER A 57 4.54 12.78 -0.29
CA SER A 57 4.96 12.00 0.89
C SER A 57 4.68 10.52 0.70
N VAL A 58 5.72 9.70 0.79
CA VAL A 58 5.61 8.23 0.76
C VAL A 58 4.70 7.73 1.90
N GLU A 59 4.71 8.39 3.05
CA GLU A 59 3.86 8.06 4.19
C GLU A 59 2.37 8.26 3.88
N SER A 60 2.02 9.29 3.11
CA SER A 60 0.65 9.51 2.66
C SER A 60 0.17 8.39 1.73
N TYR A 61 1.06 7.86 0.90
CA TYR A 61 0.77 6.68 0.06
C TYR A 61 0.67 5.39 0.88
N ILE A 62 1.48 5.21 1.92
CA ILE A 62 1.34 4.08 2.87
C ILE A 62 -0.02 4.13 3.58
N MET A 63 -0.50 5.32 3.97
CA MET A 63 -1.85 5.46 4.53
C MET A 63 -2.94 5.09 3.52
N PHE A 64 -2.75 5.48 2.26
CA PHE A 64 -3.63 5.08 1.16
C PHE A 64 -3.73 3.57 0.98
N GLU A 65 -2.60 2.86 1.11
CA GLU A 65 -2.57 1.40 1.09
C GLU A 65 -3.42 0.79 2.21
N PHE A 66 -3.36 1.39 3.41
CA PHE A 66 -4.12 0.93 4.56
C PHE A 66 -5.63 1.05 4.33
N MET A 67 -6.07 2.13 3.67
CA MET A 67 -7.48 2.31 3.34
C MET A 67 -7.95 1.45 2.15
N GLN A 68 -7.26 0.34 1.87
CA GLN A 68 -7.53 -0.58 0.79
C GLN A 68 -9.01 -0.92 0.69
N ASP A 69 -9.52 -0.75 -0.51
CA ASP A 69 -10.93 -0.83 -0.81
C ASP A 69 -11.41 -2.30 -0.82
N ARG A 70 -12.50 -2.60 -0.10
CA ARG A 70 -13.21 -3.90 -0.17
C ARG A 70 -13.73 -4.21 -1.58
N TYR A 71 -13.74 -3.22 -2.46
CA TYR A 71 -14.18 -3.33 -3.84
C TYR A 71 -13.03 -3.52 -4.84
N ILE A 72 -11.80 -3.84 -4.41
CA ILE A 72 -10.68 -3.99 -5.35
C ILE A 72 -10.91 -5.06 -6.42
N ASP A 73 -11.39 -6.26 -6.04
CA ASP A 73 -11.68 -7.34 -7.01
C ASP A 73 -12.77 -6.92 -8.00
N LYS A 74 -13.79 -6.23 -7.48
CA LYS A 74 -14.89 -5.67 -8.27
C LYS A 74 -14.39 -4.61 -9.24
N SER A 75 -13.46 -3.77 -8.81
CA SER A 75 -12.83 -2.73 -9.61
C SER A 75 -11.93 -3.31 -10.69
N LEU A 76 -11.14 -4.35 -10.36
CA LEU A 76 -10.28 -5.07 -11.31
C LEU A 76 -11.10 -5.79 -12.39
N GLN A 77 -12.21 -6.42 -12.00
CA GLN A 77 -13.14 -7.04 -12.94
C GLN A 77 -13.71 -6.01 -13.91
N PHE A 78 -14.18 -4.87 -13.40
CA PHE A 78 -14.72 -3.81 -14.25
C PHE A 78 -13.63 -3.18 -15.15
N ALA A 79 -12.45 -2.90 -14.62
CA ALA A 79 -11.32 -2.38 -15.37
C ALA A 79 -10.92 -3.30 -16.54
N SER A 80 -10.95 -4.61 -16.31
CA SER A 80 -10.65 -5.62 -17.34
C SER A 80 -11.68 -5.59 -18.46
N LEU A 81 -12.97 -5.43 -18.14
CA LEU A 81 -14.04 -5.32 -19.15
C LEU A 81 -13.89 -4.04 -19.98
N VAL A 82 -13.47 -2.92 -19.37
CA VAL A 82 -13.16 -1.68 -20.09
C VAL A 82 -12.01 -1.90 -21.09
N GLN A 83 -10.90 -2.49 -20.64
CA GLN A 83 -9.76 -2.77 -21.52
C GLN A 83 -10.13 -3.69 -22.69
N GLN A 84 -10.94 -4.71 -22.46
CA GLN A 84 -11.46 -5.58 -23.53
C GLN A 84 -12.28 -4.83 -24.58
N GLN A 85 -13.10 -3.84 -24.18
CA GLN A 85 -13.84 -3.03 -25.15
C GLN A 85 -12.89 -2.11 -25.93
N PHE A 86 -11.88 -1.56 -25.30
CA PHE A 86 -10.91 -0.68 -25.97
C PHE A 86 -10.03 -1.43 -26.97
N SER A 87 -9.49 -2.58 -26.59
CA SER A 87 -8.63 -3.39 -27.47
C SER A 87 -9.43 -4.12 -28.54
N GLY A 88 -10.61 -4.65 -28.20
CA GLY A 88 -11.45 -5.40 -29.13
C GLY A 88 -12.25 -4.53 -30.10
N LYS A 89 -13.06 -3.60 -29.59
CA LYS A 89 -13.99 -2.80 -30.42
C LYS A 89 -13.33 -1.58 -31.04
N LEU A 90 -12.48 -0.89 -30.29
CA LEU A 90 -11.84 0.34 -30.74
C LEU A 90 -10.45 0.11 -31.34
N GLN A 91 -9.92 -1.12 -31.24
CA GLN A 91 -8.59 -1.50 -31.73
C GLN A 91 -7.48 -0.59 -31.19
N ARG A 92 -7.66 -0.05 -29.99
CA ARG A 92 -6.61 0.72 -29.31
C ARG A 92 -5.55 -0.24 -28.80
N ALA A 93 -4.30 0.23 -28.73
CA ALA A 93 -3.25 -0.54 -28.08
C ALA A 93 -3.62 -0.78 -26.60
N ASP A 94 -3.63 -2.05 -26.20
CA ASP A 94 -3.91 -2.48 -24.84
C ASP A 94 -2.67 -2.27 -23.97
N ARG A 95 -2.79 -1.43 -22.94
CA ARG A 95 -1.71 -1.17 -21.96
C ARG A 95 -1.99 -1.81 -20.60
N GLY A 96 -3.09 -2.56 -20.51
CA GLY A 96 -3.48 -3.37 -19.38
C GLY A 96 -4.20 -2.61 -18.27
N VAL A 97 -4.56 -3.40 -17.25
CA VAL A 97 -5.05 -2.89 -15.96
C VAL A 97 -3.88 -2.72 -15.01
N ARG A 98 -3.79 -1.56 -14.36
CA ARG A 98 -2.71 -1.21 -13.44
C ARG A 98 -3.27 -0.77 -12.09
N GLN A 99 -2.43 -0.82 -11.07
CA GLN A 99 -2.74 -0.29 -9.74
C GLN A 99 -1.89 0.93 -9.46
N ALA A 100 -2.54 2.00 -9.05
CA ALA A 100 -1.90 3.24 -8.62
C ALA A 100 -2.71 3.89 -7.49
N ALA A 101 -2.03 4.60 -6.60
CA ALA A 101 -2.64 5.22 -5.43
C ALA A 101 -3.23 6.59 -5.78
N PHE A 102 -4.21 6.61 -6.67
CA PHE A 102 -4.93 7.83 -7.03
C PHE A 102 -5.88 8.24 -5.93
N TRP A 103 -5.78 9.51 -5.49
CA TRP A 103 -6.64 10.07 -4.45
C TRP A 103 -8.12 9.95 -4.81
N VAL A 104 -8.46 10.23 -6.07
CA VAL A 104 -9.83 10.20 -6.57
C VAL A 104 -10.49 8.82 -6.47
N LEU A 105 -9.71 7.73 -6.53
CA LEU A 105 -10.24 6.38 -6.43
C LEU A 105 -10.40 5.91 -4.99
N HIS A 106 -9.70 6.54 -4.06
CA HIS A 106 -9.69 6.13 -2.66
C HIS A 106 -10.95 6.55 -1.90
N LYS A 107 -11.55 7.70 -2.21
CA LYS A 107 -12.77 8.17 -1.52
C LYS A 107 -14.07 7.51 -2.03
N SER A 108 -13.98 6.41 -2.76
CA SER A 108 -15.15 5.74 -3.33
C SER A 108 -15.67 4.67 -2.37
N ALA A 109 -16.93 4.79 -1.93
CA ALA A 109 -17.62 3.72 -1.19
C ALA A 109 -18.22 2.65 -2.14
N CYS A 110 -17.67 2.51 -3.35
CA CYS A 110 -18.10 1.59 -4.38
C CYS A 110 -16.93 1.25 -5.34
N PRO A 111 -17.06 0.21 -6.19
CA PRO A 111 -16.02 -0.12 -7.16
C PRO A 111 -15.66 1.07 -8.05
N SER A 112 -14.37 1.37 -8.18
CA SER A 112 -13.88 2.57 -8.86
C SER A 112 -12.72 2.26 -9.81
N VAL A 113 -12.71 2.97 -10.94
CA VAL A 113 -11.66 2.87 -11.98
C VAL A 113 -11.35 4.25 -12.52
N LEU A 114 -10.08 4.48 -12.86
CA LEU A 114 -9.61 5.62 -13.66
C LEU A 114 -9.25 5.10 -15.05
N ILE A 115 -9.85 5.69 -16.08
CA ILE A 115 -9.69 5.26 -17.47
C ILE A 115 -8.85 6.32 -18.19
N GLU A 116 -7.65 5.95 -18.62
CA GLU A 116 -6.87 6.73 -19.56
C GLU A 116 -7.28 6.35 -20.97
N MET A 117 -8.00 7.25 -21.61
CA MET A 117 -8.57 6.98 -22.93
C MET A 117 -7.52 6.94 -24.04
N GLY A 118 -6.35 7.55 -23.84
CA GLY A 118 -5.30 7.73 -24.84
C GLY A 118 -4.26 8.76 -24.41
N PHE A 119 -3.22 8.96 -25.22
CA PHE A 119 -2.14 9.94 -25.01
C PHE A 119 -2.36 11.19 -25.87
N ILE A 120 -2.69 12.32 -25.24
CA ILE A 120 -2.88 13.60 -25.95
C ILE A 120 -1.57 14.12 -26.58
N SER A 121 -0.41 13.66 -26.11
CA SER A 121 0.89 13.96 -26.71
C SER A 121 1.10 13.32 -28.09
N ASN A 122 0.29 12.31 -28.44
CA ASN A 122 0.30 11.64 -29.73
C ASN A 122 -0.74 12.26 -30.66
N ARG A 123 -0.28 12.77 -31.80
CA ARG A 123 -1.11 13.54 -32.74
C ARG A 123 -2.25 12.72 -33.38
N GLU A 124 -2.09 11.42 -33.56
CA GLU A 124 -3.18 10.59 -34.09
C GLU A 124 -4.22 10.28 -33.01
N GLU A 125 -3.78 10.07 -31.77
CA GLU A 125 -4.70 9.90 -30.64
C GLU A 125 -5.43 11.19 -30.29
N GLU A 126 -4.75 12.34 -30.30
CA GLU A 126 -5.34 13.68 -30.12
C GLU A 126 -6.49 13.92 -31.10
N LYS A 127 -6.26 13.71 -32.40
CA LYS A 127 -7.31 13.84 -33.43
C LYS A 127 -8.51 12.95 -33.14
N PHE A 128 -8.27 11.71 -32.73
CA PHE A 128 -9.34 10.77 -32.40
C PHE A 128 -10.13 11.24 -31.16
N LEU A 129 -9.43 11.62 -30.08
CA LEU A 129 -10.01 12.04 -28.80
C LEU A 129 -10.82 13.34 -28.90
N VAL A 130 -10.45 14.26 -29.80
CA VAL A 130 -11.19 15.50 -30.06
C VAL A 130 -12.41 15.26 -30.98
N SER A 131 -12.39 14.21 -31.80
CA SER A 131 -13.48 13.94 -32.74
C SER A 131 -14.75 13.44 -32.04
N SER A 132 -15.93 13.90 -32.48
CA SER A 132 -17.22 13.40 -31.96
C SER A 132 -17.36 11.89 -32.13
N LYS A 133 -16.92 11.35 -33.27
CA LYS A 133 -16.91 9.90 -33.52
C LYS A 133 -16.06 9.14 -32.51
N GLY A 134 -14.89 9.66 -32.15
CA GLY A 134 -14.01 9.02 -31.17
C GLY A 134 -14.59 9.08 -29.75
N GLN A 135 -15.17 10.22 -29.37
CA GLN A 135 -15.84 10.40 -28.09
C GLN A 135 -17.05 9.47 -27.94
N ASP A 136 -17.91 9.39 -28.97
CA ASP A 136 -19.07 8.48 -28.99
C ASP A 136 -18.62 7.02 -28.91
N ALA A 137 -17.54 6.67 -29.62
CA ALA A 137 -17.01 5.31 -29.61
C ALA A 137 -16.44 4.92 -28.25
N ILE A 138 -15.72 5.83 -27.57
CA ILE A 138 -15.23 5.61 -26.21
C ILE A 138 -16.39 5.51 -25.21
N ALA A 139 -17.35 6.43 -25.27
CA ALA A 139 -18.52 6.42 -24.40
C ALA A 139 -19.31 5.10 -24.55
N GLN A 140 -19.53 4.65 -25.79
CA GLN A 140 -20.18 3.38 -26.07
C GLN A 140 -19.39 2.18 -25.53
N ALA A 141 -18.07 2.18 -25.67
CA ALA A 141 -17.21 1.13 -25.13
C ALA A 141 -17.30 1.05 -23.59
N VAL A 142 -17.25 2.19 -22.90
CA VAL A 142 -17.40 2.25 -21.43
C VAL A 142 -18.81 1.81 -21.01
N TYR A 143 -19.85 2.23 -21.73
CA TYR A 143 -21.23 1.81 -21.47
C TYR A 143 -21.42 0.30 -21.59
N VAL A 144 -20.88 -0.33 -22.63
CA VAL A 144 -20.97 -1.78 -22.83
C VAL A 144 -20.20 -2.54 -21.76
N ALA A 145 -19.01 -2.06 -21.38
CA ALA A 145 -18.23 -2.64 -20.28
C ALA A 145 -19.01 -2.58 -18.96
N PHE A 146 -19.62 -1.42 -18.64
CA PHE A 146 -20.41 -1.23 -17.44
C PHE A 146 -21.65 -2.10 -17.41
N SER A 147 -22.37 -2.19 -18.54
CA SER A 147 -23.55 -3.05 -18.67
C SER A 147 -23.20 -4.52 -18.44
N SER A 148 -22.09 -4.98 -19.04
CA SER A 148 -21.59 -6.35 -18.86
C SER A 148 -21.21 -6.63 -17.41
N TYR A 149 -20.55 -5.66 -16.75
CA TYR A 149 -20.19 -5.73 -15.34
C TYR A 149 -21.41 -5.84 -14.43
N LYS A 150 -22.39 -4.96 -14.62
CA LYS A 150 -23.66 -4.96 -13.86
C LYS A 150 -24.38 -6.30 -14.00
N THR A 151 -24.55 -6.81 -15.22
CA THR A 151 -25.21 -8.11 -15.46
C THR A 151 -24.46 -9.26 -14.78
N ALA A 152 -23.12 -9.24 -14.79
CA ALA A 152 -22.32 -10.26 -14.13
C ALA A 152 -22.49 -10.24 -12.60
N LEU A 153 -22.55 -9.04 -11.99
CA LEU A 153 -22.82 -8.88 -10.56
C LEU A 153 -24.21 -9.40 -10.18
N GLU A 154 -25.24 -8.96 -10.89
CA GLU A 154 -26.64 -9.34 -10.62
C GLU A 154 -26.82 -10.87 -10.70
N ARG A 155 -26.23 -11.53 -11.71
CA ARG A 155 -26.27 -12.99 -11.82
C ARG A 155 -25.59 -13.70 -10.65
N LYS A 156 -24.48 -13.14 -10.14
CA LYS A 156 -23.75 -13.72 -9.00
C LYS A 156 -24.56 -13.60 -7.71
N GLU A 157 -25.23 -12.47 -7.50
CA GLU A 157 -26.13 -12.26 -6.36
C GLU A 157 -27.35 -13.18 -6.43
N THR A 158 -28.01 -13.28 -7.58
CA THR A 158 -29.15 -14.22 -7.77
C THR A 158 -28.76 -15.66 -7.50
N ARG A 159 -27.55 -16.09 -7.90
CA ARG A 159 -27.04 -17.45 -7.66
C ARG A 159 -26.77 -17.75 -6.18
N LEU A 160 -26.29 -16.75 -5.43
CA LEU A 160 -26.08 -16.88 -3.98
C LEU A 160 -27.41 -16.99 -3.22
N LEU A 161 -28.43 -16.27 -3.66
CA LEU A 161 -29.79 -16.28 -3.07
C LEU A 161 -30.61 -17.54 -3.44
N SER A 162 -30.22 -18.28 -4.49
CA SER A 162 -30.94 -19.46 -5.00
C SER A 162 -30.24 -20.80 -4.72
N SER A 163 -29.19 -20.79 -3.89
CA SER A 163 -28.53 -22.03 -3.45
C SER A 163 -29.34 -22.65 -2.30
N PRO A 164 -29.87 -23.89 -2.43
CA PRO A 164 -30.56 -24.55 -1.31
C PRO A 164 -29.57 -24.87 -0.19
N GLU A 165 -29.96 -24.62 1.06
CA GLU A 165 -29.29 -25.17 2.25
C GLU A 165 -29.23 -26.69 2.11
N VAL A 166 -28.05 -27.22 1.82
CA VAL A 166 -27.81 -28.66 1.95
C VAL A 166 -27.23 -28.88 3.33
N GLU A 167 -28.11 -29.33 4.23
CA GLU A 167 -27.78 -29.90 5.52
C GLU A 167 -26.70 -30.98 5.40
N GLN A 168 -25.81 -30.98 6.38
CA GLN A 168 -24.81 -32.02 6.61
C GLN A 168 -25.48 -33.39 6.78
N ASN A 169 -24.99 -34.42 6.06
CA ASN A 169 -24.54 -35.65 6.72
C ASN A 169 -23.82 -36.67 5.82
N THR A 170 -22.85 -37.32 6.47
CA THR A 170 -22.22 -38.62 6.21
C THR A 170 -20.99 -38.76 5.28
N ALA A 171 -19.85 -38.96 5.98
CA ALA A 171 -18.93 -40.11 5.87
C ALA A 171 -17.91 -40.21 4.70
N SER A 172 -16.65 -40.11 5.14
CA SER A 172 -15.43 -40.71 4.59
C SER A 172 -15.59 -41.85 3.59
N SER A 173 -14.94 -41.71 2.43
CA SER A 173 -13.88 -42.64 2.02
C SER A 173 -13.09 -42.07 0.84
N VAL A 174 -11.78 -41.99 1.03
CA VAL A 174 -10.79 -41.68 0.00
C VAL A 174 -10.50 -42.96 -0.79
N PRO A 175 -10.45 -42.91 -2.14
CA PRO A 175 -9.62 -43.84 -2.88
C PRO A 175 -8.39 -43.14 -3.48
N SER A 176 -7.24 -43.66 -3.07
CA SER A 176 -5.90 -43.47 -3.59
C SER A 176 -5.76 -43.69 -5.10
N VAL A 177 -5.08 -42.76 -5.79
CA VAL A 177 -4.62 -42.93 -7.18
C VAL A 177 -3.16 -43.42 -7.20
N PRO A 178 -2.80 -44.47 -7.96
CA PRO A 178 -1.44 -45.01 -7.99
C PRO A 178 -0.47 -44.21 -8.87
N GLN A 179 0.78 -44.10 -8.41
CA GLN A 179 1.93 -43.64 -9.19
C GLN A 179 2.28 -44.59 -10.34
N LYS A 180 2.71 -44.02 -11.47
CA LYS A 180 3.56 -44.71 -12.45
C LYS A 180 4.75 -43.82 -12.84
N LYS A 181 5.95 -44.33 -12.52
CA LYS A 181 7.25 -43.97 -13.12
C LYS A 181 7.23 -44.48 -14.59
N ASP A 182 8.02 -44.03 -15.56
CA ASP A 182 9.42 -43.66 -15.50
C ASP A 182 9.92 -43.08 -16.86
N ASN A 183 10.96 -42.25 -16.76
CA ASN A 183 12.12 -42.10 -17.67
C ASN A 183 12.04 -41.60 -19.12
N ARG A 184 12.64 -40.42 -19.33
CA ARG A 184 13.78 -40.26 -20.26
C ARG A 184 14.79 -39.20 -19.76
N LYS A 185 16.01 -39.67 -19.47
CA LYS A 185 17.31 -38.97 -19.33
C LYS A 185 17.61 -38.09 -20.56
N GLN A 186 18.56 -37.16 -20.63
CA GLN A 186 19.46 -36.35 -19.78
C GLN A 186 20.23 -35.52 -20.84
N ASN A 187 20.61 -34.28 -20.57
CA ASN A 187 21.99 -33.88 -20.84
C ASN A 187 22.44 -32.72 -19.97
N ILE A 188 23.73 -32.79 -19.61
CA ILE A 188 24.44 -32.11 -18.53
C ILE A 188 25.41 -31.08 -19.13
N SER A 189 25.59 -29.94 -18.45
CA SER A 189 26.88 -29.25 -18.22
C SER A 189 26.63 -28.15 -17.17
N SER A 190 26.89 -28.33 -15.88
CA SER A 190 28.18 -28.23 -15.17
C SER A 190 28.94 -26.92 -15.43
N GLU A 191 28.90 -26.01 -14.45
CA GLU A 191 30.10 -25.39 -13.85
C GLU A 191 29.71 -24.75 -12.51
N GLU A 192 30.23 -25.33 -11.43
CA GLU A 192 30.33 -24.74 -10.10
C GLU A 192 31.57 -23.85 -10.06
N GLU A 193 31.46 -22.68 -9.43
CA GLU A 193 32.55 -22.19 -8.59
C GLU A 193 31.96 -21.84 -7.23
N THR A 194 32.52 -22.50 -6.21
CA THR A 194 32.22 -22.28 -4.81
C THR A 194 33.43 -21.66 -4.12
N LYS A 195 33.12 -20.77 -3.15
CA LYS A 195 33.70 -20.70 -1.80
C LYS A 195 35.08 -20.02 -1.61
N PRO A 196 35.54 -19.68 -0.37
CA PRO A 196 34.83 -19.76 0.94
C PRO A 196 35.21 -18.71 2.05
N VAL A 197 34.59 -18.91 3.22
CA VAL A 197 35.06 -18.74 4.64
C VAL A 197 35.32 -17.30 5.18
N LYS A 198 35.15 -16.93 6.47
CA LYS A 198 35.26 -17.66 7.76
C LYS A 198 34.29 -17.22 8.86
N GLU A 199 33.85 -18.24 9.57
CA GLU A 199 33.37 -18.32 10.94
C GLU A 199 34.55 -18.26 11.93
N VAL A 200 34.40 -17.58 13.08
CA VAL A 200 35.18 -17.86 14.30
C VAL A 200 34.25 -17.73 15.51
N THR A 201 34.27 -18.78 16.32
CA THR A 201 33.55 -18.98 17.57
C THR A 201 34.39 -18.56 18.79
N ALA A 202 33.64 -18.30 19.88
CA ALA A 202 33.93 -18.62 21.29
C ALA A 202 34.57 -17.57 22.23
N LEU A 203 33.83 -17.37 23.34
CA LEU A 203 34.22 -17.31 24.76
C LEU A 203 33.85 -16.05 25.56
N GLU A 204 33.27 -16.37 26.71
CA GLU A 204 32.59 -15.57 27.72
C GLU A 204 33.56 -14.73 28.56
N ASN A 205 33.11 -13.57 29.06
CA ASN A 205 32.84 -13.34 30.49
C ASN A 205 32.57 -11.86 30.80
N THR A 206 31.61 -11.67 31.73
CA THR A 206 31.43 -10.55 32.69
C THR A 206 31.62 -9.11 32.17
N THR A 207 30.65 -8.21 32.32
CA THR A 207 30.23 -7.69 33.63
C THR A 207 28.88 -6.99 33.47
N ALA A 208 27.90 -7.42 34.27
CA ALA A 208 26.66 -6.69 34.50
C ALA A 208 26.95 -5.47 35.40
N ASN A 209 26.36 -4.32 35.06
CA ASN A 209 25.91 -3.34 36.06
C ASN A 209 24.78 -2.46 35.48
N THR A 210 23.54 -2.89 35.73
CA THR A 210 22.47 -2.23 36.54
C THR A 210 22.63 -0.73 36.86
N LEU A 211 21.61 0.15 36.95
CA LEU A 211 20.20 0.12 37.38
C LEU A 211 19.54 1.47 36.95
N SER A 212 18.23 1.61 36.74
CA SER A 212 17.26 1.68 37.84
C SER A 212 15.84 1.21 37.47
N GLU A 213 15.45 0.08 38.04
CA GLU A 213 14.07 -0.21 38.47
C GLU A 213 13.92 0.21 39.94
N ALA A 214 12.74 0.68 40.32
CA ALA A 214 12.26 0.64 41.70
C ALA A 214 11.00 -0.25 41.72
N LYS A 215 11.00 -1.29 42.56
CA LYS A 215 9.87 -2.21 42.81
C LYS A 215 9.44 -2.16 44.27
N ASN A 216 8.13 -2.19 44.48
CA ASN A 216 7.34 -3.11 45.35
C ASN A 216 6.00 -2.43 45.75
N ASN A 217 4.84 -3.07 45.84
CA ASN A 217 4.44 -4.46 45.65
C ASN A 217 2.88 -4.55 45.55
N ASN A 218 2.41 -5.56 44.80
CA ASN A 218 1.13 -6.29 44.87
C ASN A 218 -0.24 -5.56 44.85
N LYS A 219 -1.00 -5.78 43.76
CA LYS A 219 -2.12 -6.75 43.75
C LYS A 219 -2.55 -7.09 42.33
N GLN A 220 -2.92 -8.35 42.18
CA GLN A 220 -3.27 -9.09 40.97
C GLN A 220 -4.65 -8.71 40.43
N THR A 221 -4.72 -8.41 39.13
CA THR A 221 -5.89 -8.58 38.26
C THR A 221 -5.33 -8.81 36.86
N ASP A 222 -5.41 -10.06 36.40
CA ASP A 222 -5.19 -10.43 35.00
C ASP A 222 -6.36 -9.90 34.17
N GLU A 223 -6.31 -8.62 33.83
CA GLU A 223 -6.92 -8.14 32.59
C GLU A 223 -5.93 -8.46 31.48
N GLU A 224 -6.34 -9.18 30.43
CA GLU A 224 -5.59 -9.21 29.17
C GLU A 224 -5.44 -7.75 28.71
N THR A 225 -4.33 -7.11 29.07
CA THR A 225 -4.01 -5.77 28.59
C THR A 225 -3.81 -5.90 27.10
N VAL A 226 -4.85 -5.54 26.33
CA VAL A 226 -4.77 -5.42 24.88
C VAL A 226 -3.67 -4.42 24.59
N VAL A 227 -2.50 -4.92 24.20
CA VAL A 227 -1.34 -4.07 23.87
C VAL A 227 -1.72 -3.28 22.63
N LYS A 228 -1.94 -1.97 22.80
CA LYS A 228 -2.28 -1.08 21.69
C LYS A 228 -1.00 -0.61 20.99
N PRO A 229 -1.04 -0.40 19.67
CA PRO A 229 0.08 0.18 18.97
C PRO A 229 0.30 1.64 19.39
N ILE A 230 1.57 2.04 19.39
CA ILE A 230 2.04 3.37 19.77
C ILE A 230 2.89 3.93 18.64
N PHE A 231 2.60 5.17 18.23
CA PHE A 231 3.39 5.89 17.23
C PHE A 231 4.37 6.86 17.89
N ARG A 232 5.55 6.97 17.27
CA ARG A 232 6.59 7.94 17.65
C ARG A 232 7.17 8.57 16.37
N VAL A 233 7.83 9.72 16.49
CA VAL A 233 8.56 10.32 15.35
C VAL A 233 10.04 10.01 15.49
N GLN A 234 10.62 9.24 14.57
CA GLN A 234 12.08 9.07 14.51
C GLN A 234 12.68 10.35 13.93
N ILE A 235 13.62 10.96 14.67
CA ILE A 235 14.23 12.25 14.31
C ILE A 235 15.61 12.09 13.65
N PHE A 236 16.39 11.07 14.04
CA PHE A 236 17.67 10.72 13.41
C PHE A 236 18.20 9.39 13.95
N SER A 237 19.27 8.88 13.35
CA SER A 237 20.02 7.71 13.82
C SER A 237 21.51 8.04 13.90
N VAL A 238 22.17 7.66 15.00
CA VAL A 238 23.60 7.90 15.22
C VAL A 238 24.29 6.62 15.70
N THR A 239 25.61 6.51 15.54
CA THR A 239 26.37 5.32 15.98
C THR A 239 26.90 5.44 17.41
N VAL A 240 26.80 6.62 18.01
CA VAL A 240 27.25 6.93 19.38
C VAL A 240 26.05 7.43 20.18
N PRO A 241 25.81 6.90 21.40
CA PRO A 241 24.69 7.36 22.21
C PRO A 241 24.90 8.81 22.67
N LEU A 242 23.84 9.62 22.51
CA LEU A 242 23.76 11.00 22.95
C LEU A 242 23.16 11.10 24.35
N LYS A 243 23.64 12.07 25.13
CA LYS A 243 23.12 12.39 26.47
C LYS A 243 21.89 13.29 26.37
N GLN A 244 21.01 13.25 27.37
CA GLN A 244 19.90 14.20 27.46
C GLN A 244 20.43 15.65 27.37
N GLY A 245 19.79 16.48 26.54
CA GLY A 245 20.20 17.86 26.32
C GLY A 245 21.31 18.08 25.29
N ASP A 246 21.76 17.03 24.58
CA ASP A 246 22.68 17.19 23.44
C ASP A 246 22.15 18.20 22.40
N GLY A 247 23.05 19.01 21.83
CA GLY A 247 22.71 20.03 20.84
C GLY A 247 22.01 19.48 19.60
N SER A 248 22.26 18.21 19.27
CA SER A 248 21.62 17.50 18.15
C SER A 248 20.10 17.38 18.34
N PHE A 249 19.60 17.42 19.58
CA PHE A 249 18.16 17.43 19.86
C PHE A 249 17.50 18.79 19.62
N LYS A 250 18.25 19.85 19.27
CA LYS A 250 17.73 21.18 18.92
C LYS A 250 16.69 21.72 19.94
N GLY A 251 16.98 21.45 21.22
CA GLY A 251 16.16 21.85 22.36
C GLY A 251 15.01 20.91 22.73
N LEU A 252 14.82 19.79 22.02
CA LEU A 252 13.85 18.76 22.43
C LEU A 252 14.31 18.07 23.71
N LYS A 253 13.36 17.82 24.62
CA LYS A 253 13.57 17.11 25.89
C LYS A 253 12.74 15.82 25.89
N GLY A 254 13.26 14.75 26.48
CA GLY A 254 12.51 13.49 26.56
C GLY A 254 12.57 12.65 25.28
N CYS A 255 13.59 12.84 24.44
CA CYS A 255 13.85 11.91 23.35
C CYS A 255 14.18 10.52 23.90
N THR A 256 13.59 9.49 23.32
CA THR A 256 13.87 8.08 23.61
C THR A 256 14.65 7.48 22.45
N TYR A 257 15.24 6.29 22.63
CA TYR A 257 15.91 5.60 21.53
C TYR A 257 15.71 4.09 21.59
N THR A 258 15.83 3.45 20.43
CA THR A 258 16.04 2.00 20.30
C THR A 258 17.40 1.73 19.69
N LYS A 259 18.01 0.59 20.06
CA LYS A 259 19.28 0.15 19.49
C LYS A 259 19.02 -0.91 18.43
N ASP A 260 19.50 -0.66 17.22
CA ASP A 260 19.42 -1.60 16.10
C ASP A 260 20.81 -1.75 15.46
N GLY A 261 21.44 -2.90 15.73
CA GLY A 261 22.84 -3.13 15.43
C GLY A 261 23.75 -2.06 16.07
N ARG A 262 24.44 -1.30 15.21
CA ARG A 262 25.33 -0.22 15.61
C ARG A 262 24.65 1.15 15.78
N PHE A 263 23.37 1.26 15.43
CA PHE A 263 22.66 2.53 15.40
C PHE A 263 21.77 2.70 16.62
N TYR A 264 21.79 3.92 17.16
CA TYR A 264 20.87 4.45 18.15
C TYR A 264 19.84 5.31 17.40
N LYS A 265 18.62 4.79 17.29
CA LYS A 265 17.50 5.42 16.57
C LYS A 265 16.73 6.28 17.54
N TYR A 266 16.92 7.60 17.48
CA TYR A 266 16.28 8.54 18.40
C TYR A 266 14.90 8.93 17.92
N MET A 267 13.96 8.96 18.86
CA MET A 267 12.55 9.22 18.65
C MET A 267 12.04 10.29 19.62
N TYR A 268 10.98 10.96 19.22
CA TYR A 268 10.30 11.98 20.02
C TYR A 268 8.78 11.81 19.95
N GLY A 269 8.13 12.08 21.07
CA GLY A 269 6.69 11.98 21.24
C GLY A 269 6.19 10.54 21.30
N GLU A 270 4.96 10.42 21.77
CA GLU A 270 4.26 9.16 21.88
C GLU A 270 2.76 9.41 21.70
N GLU A 271 2.16 8.79 20.69
CA GLU A 271 0.76 9.00 20.35
C GLU A 271 0.09 7.67 20.01
N THR A 272 -1.15 7.48 20.45
CA THR A 272 -1.96 6.29 20.10
C THR A 272 -2.79 6.49 18.83
N GLY A 273 -2.97 7.75 18.40
CA GLY A 273 -3.70 8.12 17.19
C GLY A 273 -2.77 8.56 16.06
N TYR A 274 -3.02 8.07 14.86
CA TYR A 274 -2.19 8.43 13.70
C TYR A 274 -2.26 9.93 13.36
N ASP A 275 -3.44 10.55 13.43
CA ASP A 275 -3.58 11.99 13.11
C ASP A 275 -2.80 12.88 14.09
N ALA A 276 -2.69 12.46 15.36
CA ALA A 276 -1.93 13.19 16.37
C ALA A 276 -0.43 13.13 16.07
N ILE A 277 0.11 11.95 15.73
CA ILE A 277 1.54 11.82 15.44
C ILE A 277 1.94 12.54 14.15
N VAL A 278 1.05 12.61 13.15
CA VAL A 278 1.29 13.38 11.92
C VAL A 278 1.39 14.87 12.21
N LYS A 279 0.52 15.41 13.08
CA LYS A 279 0.61 16.81 13.53
C LYS A 279 1.94 17.08 14.23
N LEU A 280 2.37 16.17 15.10
CA LEU A 280 3.66 16.28 15.78
C LEU A 280 4.83 16.24 14.79
N LYS A 281 4.84 15.29 13.84
CA LYS A 281 5.86 15.18 12.79
C LYS A 281 5.99 16.48 12.01
N LYS A 282 4.88 17.12 11.66
CA LYS A 282 4.87 18.40 10.93
C LYS A 282 5.55 19.51 11.72
N GLN A 283 5.31 19.59 13.03
CA GLN A 283 6.00 20.56 13.90
C GLN A 283 7.52 20.29 13.93
N LEU A 284 7.90 19.01 14.00
CA LEU A 284 9.30 18.59 14.05
C LEU A 284 10.03 18.77 12.72
N SER A 285 9.34 18.68 11.58
CA SER A 285 9.95 18.75 10.24
C SER A 285 10.70 20.07 9.99
N GLN A 286 10.31 21.17 10.67
CA GLN A 286 11.03 22.44 10.61
C GLN A 286 12.46 22.34 11.14
N LYS A 287 12.66 21.51 12.17
CA LYS A 287 13.97 21.28 12.81
C LYS A 287 14.65 20.01 12.31
N PHE A 288 13.89 19.02 11.87
CA PHE A 288 14.35 17.69 11.47
C PHE A 288 13.69 17.31 10.13
N PRO A 289 14.23 17.75 8.99
CA PRO A 289 13.60 17.53 7.69
C PRO A 289 13.36 16.05 7.36
N ASP A 290 14.28 15.18 7.77
CA ASP A 290 14.25 13.74 7.49
C ASP A 290 13.48 12.91 8.54
N CYS A 291 12.70 13.56 9.42
CA CYS A 291 11.95 12.85 10.44
C CYS A 291 10.73 12.12 9.85
N PHE A 292 10.43 10.93 10.37
CA PHE A 292 9.32 10.10 9.92
C PHE A 292 8.64 9.35 11.07
N VAL A 293 7.41 8.90 10.83
CA VAL A 293 6.62 8.19 11.83
C VAL A 293 7.03 6.72 11.89
N VAL A 294 7.19 6.19 13.10
CA VAL A 294 7.42 4.78 13.38
C VAL A 294 6.36 4.26 14.34
N ALA A 295 6.07 2.96 14.30
CA ALA A 295 5.06 2.34 15.15
C ALA A 295 5.63 1.15 15.94
N PHE A 296 5.13 0.98 17.15
CA PHE A 296 5.54 -0.07 18.08
C PHE A 296 4.31 -0.78 18.66
N LEU A 297 4.44 -2.08 18.86
CA LEU A 297 3.51 -2.90 19.63
C LEU A 297 4.27 -3.49 20.80
N GLY A 298 4.08 -2.90 21.99
CA GLY A 298 5.01 -3.10 23.10
C GLY A 298 6.41 -2.62 22.71
N ASP A 299 7.42 -3.47 22.88
CA ASP A 299 8.81 -3.16 22.51
C ASP A 299 9.16 -3.47 21.05
N LYS A 300 8.26 -4.14 20.32
CA LYS A 300 8.51 -4.57 18.94
C LYS A 300 8.11 -3.48 17.96
N GLN A 301 9.06 -3.00 17.16
CA GLN A 301 8.74 -2.15 16.02
C GLN A 301 7.92 -2.93 15.00
N ILE A 302 6.81 -2.34 14.55
CA ILE A 302 5.92 -2.89 13.52
C ILE A 302 5.79 -1.90 12.36
N LEU A 303 5.26 -2.37 11.24
CA LEU A 303 4.95 -1.47 10.13
C LEU A 303 3.83 -0.51 10.57
N VAL A 304 3.98 0.77 10.23
CA VAL A 304 2.97 1.81 10.50
C VAL A 304 1.60 1.41 9.94
N ARG A 305 1.58 0.79 8.76
CA ARG A 305 0.37 0.22 8.13
C ARG A 305 -0.34 -0.78 9.04
N ASP A 306 0.40 -1.69 9.66
CA ASP A 306 -0.17 -2.74 10.51
C ASP A 306 -0.69 -2.15 11.83
N ALA A 307 -0.02 -1.13 12.37
CA ALA A 307 -0.47 -0.38 13.53
C ALA A 307 -1.79 0.36 13.29
N VAL A 308 -1.91 1.07 12.16
CA VAL A 308 -3.14 1.78 11.79
C VAL A 308 -4.30 0.78 11.59
N LYS A 309 -4.03 -0.40 11.03
CA LYS A 309 -5.01 -1.48 10.91
C LYS A 309 -5.57 -1.94 12.23
N MET A 310 -4.70 -2.22 13.20
CA MET A 310 -5.12 -2.64 14.54
C MET A 310 -6.02 -1.60 15.22
N ILE A 311 -5.74 -0.30 15.05
CA ILE A 311 -6.55 0.77 15.63
C ILE A 311 -7.95 0.80 15.02
N ASN A 312 -8.05 0.74 13.70
CA ASN A 312 -9.34 0.82 13.01
C ASN A 312 -10.20 -0.42 13.22
N GLU A 313 -9.60 -1.62 13.30
CA GLU A 313 -10.31 -2.85 13.65
C GLU A 313 -10.84 -2.83 15.10
N THR A 314 -10.14 -2.16 16.01
CA THR A 314 -10.57 -2.01 17.42
C THR A 314 -11.74 -1.03 17.55
N ASN A 315 -11.83 0.00 16.72
CA ASN A 315 -12.91 0.99 16.74
C ASN A 315 -14.22 0.51 16.08
N THR A 316 -14.20 -0.64 15.39
CA THR A 316 -15.36 -1.19 14.66
C THR A 316 -16.05 -2.33 15.43
N LYS A 317 -15.53 -2.70 16.61
CA LYS A 317 -16.15 -3.65 17.56
C LYS A 317 -16.78 -2.88 18.72
#